data_AF-A0A559MHI8-F1
#
_entry.id   AF-A0A559MHI8-F1
#
_cell.length_a   1.000
_cell.length_b   1.000
_cell.length_c   1.000
_cell.angle_alpha   90.00
_cell.angle_beta   90.00
_cell.angle_gamma   90.00
#
_symmetry.space_group_name_H-M   'P 1'
#
loop_
_entity.id
_entity.type
_entity.pdbx_description
1 polymer ?
#
loop_
_entity_poly.entity_id
_entity_poly.type
_entity_poly.pdbx_seq_one_letter_code
_entity_poly.pdbx_strand_id
1 'polypeptide(L)'
;MDYFDVLEEETANLILQLQISDGLELYETFEGKGKHRQGELTDAQLALQIYTEDLKRNATIVSDRQMTRSIARACQSDEGILIETQSQEQGAASDRETACRLGGVVQHAPVEPWTVGSEFLNDETLEKLKALYICAPIEDPKTGGQKYIENGDSTPESSEWAASRKVTTTFSKVQCAACQENFPFYDTARVPCGHEYCRTCLKDLFRASITDDSLFPPKCCRQTIPTGSVRIHLTGDLVRQYEAKKIEYETKDRTYCSNVLCSAFIRVENIENEKATCPVCTEVTCTMCKAKAHTGDCPADTALQLVLDTANENGWQRCYGCRRLVELDIGYALVGQNSATPVPDAGRLVCVHSGTRIDYSQEQIKSLTVSL
;
A
#
# COMPACT_ATOMS: atom_id res chain seq x y z
N MET A 1 -24.08 18.13 -3.24
CA MET A 1 -23.90 18.47 -4.67
C MET A 1 -23.27 19.84 -4.70
N ASP A 2 -22.08 19.94 -5.26
CA ASP A 2 -21.37 21.21 -5.36
C ASP A 2 -21.95 21.98 -6.56
N TYR A 3 -22.63 23.10 -6.30
CA TYR A 3 -23.33 23.88 -7.33
C TYR A 3 -22.38 24.32 -8.46
N PHE A 4 -21.08 24.43 -8.16
CA PHE A 4 -20.03 24.80 -9.09
C PHE A 4 -19.59 23.67 -10.03
N ASP A 5 -20.04 22.42 -9.84
CA ASP A 5 -19.72 21.29 -10.73
C ASP A 5 -20.38 21.40 -12.12
N VAL A 6 -21.47 22.16 -12.23
CA VAL A 6 -22.29 22.25 -13.46
C VAL A 6 -21.97 23.53 -14.25
N LEU A 7 -21.22 24.46 -13.66
CA LEU A 7 -20.88 25.75 -14.27
C LEU A 7 -19.54 25.68 -15.00
N GLU A 8 -19.40 26.46 -16.06
CA GLU A 8 -18.10 26.71 -16.69
C GLU A 8 -17.14 27.35 -15.68
N GLU A 9 -15.87 26.92 -15.66
CA GLU A 9 -14.90 27.27 -14.61
C GLU A 9 -14.65 28.77 -14.49
N GLU A 10 -14.60 29.47 -15.62
CA GLU A 10 -14.41 30.92 -15.68
C GLU A 10 -15.63 31.64 -15.07
N THR A 11 -16.83 31.14 -15.33
CA THR A 11 -18.08 31.64 -14.76
C THR A 11 -18.15 31.35 -13.27
N ALA A 12 -17.80 30.15 -12.84
CA ALA A 12 -17.76 29.75 -11.44
C ALA A 12 -16.77 30.62 -10.64
N ASN A 13 -15.57 30.86 -11.18
CA ASN A 13 -14.55 31.70 -10.57
C ASN A 13 -15.04 33.16 -10.45
N LEU A 14 -15.65 33.71 -11.50
CA LEU A 14 -16.23 35.05 -11.45
C LEU A 14 -17.34 35.18 -10.39
N ILE A 15 -18.25 34.21 -10.30
CA ILE A 15 -19.31 34.19 -9.28
C ILE A 15 -18.71 34.20 -7.87
N LEU A 16 -17.72 33.33 -7.62
CA LEU A 16 -17.06 33.24 -6.32
C LEU A 16 -16.32 34.54 -5.98
N GLN A 17 -15.62 35.15 -6.93
CA GLN A 17 -14.96 36.44 -6.72
C GLN A 17 -15.94 37.54 -6.34
N LEU A 18 -17.07 37.64 -7.05
CA LEU A 18 -18.11 38.63 -6.75
C LEU A 18 -18.71 38.40 -5.36
N GLN A 19 -19.07 37.15 -5.02
CA GLN A 19 -19.64 36.83 -3.71
C GLN A 19 -18.66 37.05 -2.55
N ILE A 20 -17.36 36.82 -2.76
CA ILE A 20 -16.32 37.15 -1.78
C ILE A 20 -16.23 38.66 -1.60
N SER A 21 -16.26 39.43 -2.69
CA SER A 21 -16.26 40.91 -2.63
C SER A 21 -17.46 41.43 -1.84
N ASP A 22 -18.67 40.98 -2.20
CA ASP A 22 -19.91 41.38 -1.54
C ASP A 22 -19.89 41.02 -0.04
N GLY A 23 -19.37 39.84 0.30
CA GLY A 23 -19.26 39.39 1.69
C GLY A 23 -18.31 40.26 2.52
N LEU A 24 -17.20 40.71 1.93
CA LEU A 24 -16.25 41.63 2.57
C LEU A 24 -16.84 43.03 2.73
N GLU A 25 -17.49 43.56 1.69
CA GLU A 25 -18.17 44.86 1.76
C GLU A 25 -19.26 44.86 2.85
N LEU A 26 -20.09 43.81 2.90
CA LEU A 26 -21.09 43.66 3.95
C LEU A 26 -20.43 43.60 5.33
N TYR A 27 -19.36 42.82 5.50
CA TYR A 27 -18.63 42.72 6.76
C TYR A 27 -18.18 44.11 7.26
N GLU A 28 -17.60 44.94 6.39
CA GLU A 28 -17.20 46.32 6.72
C GLU A 28 -18.39 47.20 7.12
N THR A 29 -19.57 47.04 6.48
CA THR A 29 -20.76 47.83 6.87
C THR A 29 -21.27 47.54 8.29
N PHE A 30 -20.98 46.34 8.82
CA PHE A 30 -21.37 45.94 10.17
C PHE A 30 -20.36 46.37 11.25
N GLU A 31 -19.10 46.68 10.90
CA GLU A 31 -18.08 47.14 11.86
C GLU A 31 -18.44 48.46 12.57
N GLY A 32 -19.28 49.30 11.96
CA GLY A 32 -19.67 50.60 12.51
C GLY A 32 -21.04 50.67 13.20
N LYS A 33 -21.83 49.58 13.24
CA LYS A 33 -23.24 49.63 13.65
C LYS A 33 -23.54 48.69 14.83
N GLY A 34 -23.57 49.24 16.04
CA GLY A 34 -24.17 48.57 17.21
C GLY A 34 -23.47 48.86 18.54
N LYS A 35 -24.16 48.59 19.66
CA LYS A 35 -23.58 48.61 21.00
C LYS A 35 -23.12 47.18 21.35
N HIS A 36 -21.94 46.78 20.88
CA HIS A 36 -21.33 45.50 21.24
C HIS A 36 -20.07 45.74 22.10
N ARG A 37 -19.65 44.72 22.86
CA ARG A 37 -18.44 44.80 23.66
C ARG A 37 -17.23 44.86 22.74
N GLN A 38 -16.25 45.69 23.11
CA GLN A 38 -15.04 45.89 22.33
C GLN A 38 -14.29 44.56 22.17
N GLY A 39 -14.14 44.10 20.92
CA GLY A 39 -13.45 42.84 20.58
C GLY A 39 -14.36 41.62 20.39
N GLU A 40 -15.67 41.72 20.63
CA GLU A 40 -16.63 40.65 20.31
C GLU A 40 -17.27 40.91 18.92
N LEU A 41 -17.11 39.96 18.00
CA LEU A 41 -17.82 39.97 16.72
C LEU A 41 -19.32 39.80 16.97
N THR A 42 -20.13 40.56 16.23
CA THR A 42 -21.57 40.31 16.19
C THR A 42 -21.87 38.98 15.49
N ASP A 43 -22.99 38.34 15.83
CA ASP A 43 -23.42 37.09 15.16
C ASP A 43 -23.48 37.25 13.63
N ALA A 44 -23.87 38.43 13.14
CA ALA A 44 -23.88 38.76 11.72
C ALA A 44 -22.47 38.81 11.10
N GLN A 45 -21.50 39.42 11.80
CA GLN A 45 -20.10 39.45 11.36
C GLN A 45 -19.47 38.05 11.38
N LEU A 46 -19.74 37.27 12.42
CA LEU A 46 -19.25 35.89 12.50
C LEU A 46 -19.83 35.02 11.38
N ALA A 47 -21.14 35.16 11.09
CA ALA A 47 -21.78 34.46 9.99
C ALA A 47 -21.17 34.84 8.63
N LEU A 48 -20.93 36.13 8.38
CA LEU A 48 -20.27 36.61 7.16
C LEU A 48 -18.81 36.12 7.06
N GLN A 49 -18.08 36.07 8.17
CA GLN A 49 -16.72 35.54 8.19
C GLN A 49 -16.70 34.06 7.79
N ILE A 50 -17.53 33.23 8.41
CA ILE A 50 -17.61 31.79 8.09
C ILE A 50 -18.03 31.61 6.62
N TYR A 51 -19.02 32.37 6.16
CA TYR A 51 -19.49 32.30 4.77
C TYR A 51 -18.39 32.68 3.77
N THR A 52 -17.65 33.77 4.02
CA THR A 52 -16.53 34.18 3.15
C THR A 52 -15.36 33.21 3.19
N GLU A 53 -15.07 32.58 4.33
CA GLU A 53 -14.09 31.50 4.43
C GLU A 53 -14.50 30.29 3.58
N ASP A 54 -15.76 29.88 3.62
CA ASP A 54 -16.26 28.79 2.79
C ASP A 54 -16.23 29.12 1.30
N LEU A 55 -16.59 30.35 0.90
CA LEU A 55 -16.44 30.80 -0.49
C LEU A 55 -14.98 30.78 -0.95
N LYS A 56 -14.02 31.18 -0.10
CA LYS A 56 -12.59 31.10 -0.41
C LYS A 56 -12.12 29.65 -0.59
N ARG A 57 -12.58 28.72 0.25
CA ARG A 57 -12.30 27.28 0.08
C ARG A 57 -12.82 26.77 -1.26
N ASN A 58 -14.04 27.14 -1.64
CA ASN A 58 -14.62 26.79 -2.94
C ASN A 58 -13.83 27.40 -4.11
N ALA A 59 -13.35 28.65 -3.97
CA ALA A 59 -12.50 29.28 -4.97
C ALA A 59 -11.17 28.53 -5.16
N THR A 60 -10.55 28.04 -4.07
CA THR A 60 -9.37 27.16 -4.16
C THR A 60 -9.70 25.88 -4.92
N ILE A 61 -10.82 25.22 -4.64
CA ILE A 61 -11.25 23.99 -5.33
C ILE A 61 -11.44 24.24 -6.84
N VAL A 62 -12.09 25.34 -7.23
CA VAL A 62 -12.28 25.71 -8.65
C VAL A 62 -10.95 26.01 -9.34
N SER A 63 -10.05 26.72 -8.66
CA SER A 63 -8.68 27.00 -9.16
C SER A 63 -7.88 25.71 -9.37
N ASP A 64 -7.94 24.77 -8.43
CA ASP A 64 -7.26 23.47 -8.52
C ASP A 64 -7.81 22.64 -9.69
N ARG A 65 -9.12 22.69 -9.94
CA ARG A 65 -9.77 22.05 -11.11
C ARG A 65 -9.29 22.66 -12.43
N GLN A 66 -9.22 23.99 -12.51
CA GLN A 66 -8.73 24.68 -13.69
C GLN A 66 -7.28 24.28 -13.99
N MET A 67 -6.43 24.26 -12.95
CA MET A 67 -5.03 23.81 -13.08
C MET A 67 -4.93 22.36 -13.55
N THR A 68 -5.67 21.44 -12.93
CA THR A 68 -5.63 20.01 -13.30
C THR A 68 -6.14 19.76 -14.72
N ARG A 69 -7.16 20.48 -15.19
CA ARG A 69 -7.61 20.41 -16.60
C ARG A 69 -6.61 21.00 -17.57
N SER A 70 -5.94 22.09 -17.21
CA SER A 70 -4.86 22.66 -18.02
C SER A 70 -3.72 21.66 -18.18
N ILE A 71 -3.30 21.00 -17.10
CA ILE A 71 -2.28 19.94 -17.14
C ILE A 71 -2.74 18.79 -18.02
N ALA A 72 -3.99 18.33 -17.86
CA ALA A 72 -4.54 17.25 -18.67
C ALA A 72 -4.56 17.59 -20.17
N ARG A 73 -4.92 18.83 -20.54
CA ARG A 73 -4.88 19.31 -21.94
C ARG A 73 -3.44 19.35 -22.47
N ALA A 74 -2.49 19.86 -21.69
CA ALA A 74 -1.08 19.90 -22.09
C ALA A 74 -0.52 18.47 -22.31
N CYS A 75 -0.84 17.51 -21.44
CA CYS A 75 -0.45 16.12 -21.65
C CYS A 75 -1.06 15.51 -22.91
N GLN A 76 -2.30 15.89 -23.28
CA GLN A 76 -2.95 15.41 -24.50
C GLN A 76 -2.38 16.07 -25.76
N SER A 77 -2.10 17.38 -25.74
CA SER A 77 -1.50 18.07 -26.88
C SER A 77 -0.07 17.63 -27.14
N ASP A 78 0.67 17.39 -26.05
CA ASP A 78 2.11 17.13 -26.11
C ASP A 78 2.41 15.62 -26.14
N GLU A 79 1.38 14.76 -26.18
CA GLU A 79 1.50 13.29 -26.12
C GLU A 79 2.54 12.76 -27.11
N GLY A 80 2.48 13.23 -28.37
CA GLY A 80 3.44 12.81 -29.39
C GLY A 80 4.89 13.18 -29.07
N ILE A 81 5.10 14.40 -28.55
CA ILE A 81 6.43 14.90 -28.16
C ILE A 81 6.94 14.12 -26.94
N LEU A 82 6.07 13.83 -25.97
CA LEU A 82 6.40 13.05 -24.78
C LEU A 82 6.82 11.63 -25.16
N ILE A 83 6.08 10.96 -26.05
CA ILE A 83 6.40 9.62 -26.55
C ILE A 83 7.74 9.63 -27.30
N GLU A 84 7.96 10.59 -28.18
CA GLU A 84 9.21 10.70 -28.93
C GLU A 84 10.41 10.93 -28.01
N THR A 85 10.30 11.90 -27.10
CA THR A 85 11.35 12.21 -26.11
C THR A 85 11.66 10.99 -25.25
N GLN A 86 10.61 10.29 -24.80
CA GLN A 86 10.73 9.04 -24.06
C GLN A 86 11.37 7.92 -24.89
N SER A 87 11.19 7.87 -26.21
CA SER A 87 11.90 6.89 -27.03
C SER A 87 13.39 7.23 -27.16
N GLN A 88 13.70 8.51 -27.34
CA GLN A 88 15.09 8.99 -27.52
C GLN A 88 15.93 8.75 -26.27
N GLU A 89 15.40 9.10 -25.11
CA GLU A 89 16.08 8.90 -23.83
C GLU A 89 16.34 7.38 -23.60
N GLN A 90 15.47 6.48 -24.08
CA GLN A 90 15.57 5.03 -23.79
C GLN A 90 16.67 4.43 -24.65
N GLY A 91 16.76 4.92 -25.90
CA GLY A 91 17.89 4.69 -26.77
C GLY A 91 19.18 5.13 -26.10
N ALA A 92 19.24 6.38 -25.60
CA ALA A 92 20.43 6.89 -24.92
C ALA A 92 20.82 6.06 -23.67
N ALA A 93 19.84 5.61 -22.88
CA ALA A 93 20.07 4.75 -21.72
C ALA A 93 20.63 3.38 -22.11
N SER A 94 20.05 2.75 -23.14
CA SER A 94 20.50 1.45 -23.68
C SER A 94 21.90 1.55 -24.32
N ASP A 95 22.17 2.63 -25.05
CA ASP A 95 23.46 2.90 -25.66
C ASP A 95 24.54 3.07 -24.58
N ARG A 96 24.22 3.81 -23.51
CA ARG A 96 25.10 3.97 -22.36
C ARG A 96 25.38 2.63 -21.67
N GLU A 97 24.36 1.80 -21.44
CA GLU A 97 24.55 0.46 -20.86
C GLU A 97 25.49 -0.39 -21.73
N THR A 98 25.26 -0.39 -23.04
CA THR A 98 26.07 -1.15 -24.00
C THR A 98 27.51 -0.65 -24.02
N ALA A 99 27.72 0.67 -24.02
CA ALA A 99 29.06 1.27 -23.97
C ALA A 99 29.81 0.95 -22.68
N CYS A 100 29.14 1.02 -21.52
CA CYS A 100 29.73 0.62 -20.23
C CYS A 100 30.16 -0.86 -20.23
N ARG A 101 29.30 -1.75 -20.77
CA ARG A 101 29.59 -3.17 -20.89
C ARG A 101 30.80 -3.46 -21.78
N LEU A 102 30.90 -2.79 -22.93
CA LEU A 102 32.04 -2.92 -23.85
C LEU A 102 33.34 -2.33 -23.27
N GLY A 103 33.23 -1.24 -22.51
CA GLY A 103 34.37 -0.57 -21.90
C GLY A 103 34.85 -1.18 -20.58
N GLY A 104 34.18 -2.22 -20.06
CA GLY A 104 34.50 -2.81 -18.75
C GLY A 104 34.28 -1.88 -17.56
N VAL A 105 33.46 -0.83 -17.74
CA VAL A 105 33.14 0.16 -16.70
C VAL A 105 31.81 -0.23 -16.05
N VAL A 106 31.79 -0.34 -14.72
CA VAL A 106 30.56 -0.60 -13.97
C VAL A 106 29.64 0.61 -14.06
N GLN A 107 28.40 0.38 -14.50
CA GLN A 107 27.39 1.43 -14.53
C GLN A 107 26.94 1.78 -13.10
N HIS A 108 27.31 2.98 -12.64
CA HIS A 108 26.74 3.54 -11.42
C HIS A 108 25.34 4.08 -11.73
N ALA A 109 24.32 3.52 -11.06
CA ALA A 109 22.89 3.78 -11.25
C ALA A 109 22.37 3.36 -12.64
N PRO A 110 22.06 2.06 -12.84
CA PRO A 110 21.30 1.63 -14.00
C PRO A 110 19.93 2.33 -13.99
N VAL A 111 19.56 2.89 -15.14
CA VAL A 111 18.23 3.47 -15.33
C VAL A 111 17.31 2.29 -15.64
N GLU A 112 16.33 2.02 -14.77
CA GLU A 112 15.34 0.99 -15.07
C GLU A 112 14.58 1.37 -16.35
N PRO A 113 14.23 0.40 -17.21
CA PRO A 113 13.40 0.68 -18.38
C PRO A 113 12.13 1.40 -17.92
N TRP A 114 11.86 2.62 -18.40
CA TRP A 114 10.60 3.32 -18.11
C TRP A 114 9.46 2.75 -18.92
N THR A 115 9.33 1.43 -18.99
CA THR A 115 8.04 0.88 -19.34
C THR A 115 7.13 1.13 -18.14
N VAL A 116 6.54 2.33 -18.07
CA VAL A 116 5.23 2.53 -17.43
C VAL A 116 4.19 1.85 -18.34
N GLY A 117 4.42 0.58 -18.66
CA GLY A 117 3.36 -0.35 -18.94
C GLY A 117 2.72 -0.58 -17.60
N SER A 118 1.83 0.33 -17.21
CA SER A 118 0.89 -0.07 -16.19
C SER A 118 0.06 -1.16 -16.86
N GLU A 119 0.41 -2.41 -16.61
CA GLU A 119 -0.36 -3.61 -17.00
C GLU A 119 -1.84 -3.48 -16.59
N PHE A 120 -2.12 -2.54 -15.69
CA PHE A 120 -3.41 -2.24 -15.11
C PHE A 120 -4.07 -0.95 -15.61
N LEU A 121 -3.38 -0.08 -16.39
CA LEU A 121 -3.99 1.08 -17.07
C LEU A 121 -4.25 0.75 -18.54
N ASN A 122 -5.25 -0.11 -18.77
CA ASN A 122 -5.73 -0.42 -20.11
C ASN A 122 -6.77 0.61 -20.59
N ASP A 123 -7.13 0.56 -21.87
CA ASP A 123 -8.12 1.46 -22.48
C ASP A 123 -9.45 1.49 -21.71
N GLU A 124 -9.90 0.35 -21.19
CA GLU A 124 -11.11 0.25 -20.36
C GLU A 124 -10.97 1.09 -19.07
N THR A 125 -9.89 0.95 -18.32
CA THR A 125 -9.66 1.73 -17.11
C THR A 125 -9.51 3.22 -17.41
N LEU A 126 -8.89 3.57 -18.54
CA LEU A 126 -8.78 4.96 -18.98
C LEU A 126 -10.16 5.54 -19.29
N GLU A 127 -11.03 4.79 -19.96
CA GLU A 127 -12.42 5.19 -20.24
C GLU A 127 -13.23 5.35 -18.94
N LYS A 128 -13.09 4.43 -17.98
CA LYS A 128 -13.72 4.55 -16.65
C LYS A 128 -13.21 5.79 -15.90
N LEU A 129 -11.91 6.07 -15.96
CA LEU A 129 -11.31 7.27 -15.34
C LEU A 129 -11.80 8.56 -16.00
N LYS A 130 -11.89 8.59 -17.35
CA LYS A 130 -12.48 9.72 -18.09
C LYS A 130 -13.91 9.96 -17.63
N ALA A 131 -14.73 8.92 -17.53
CA ALA A 131 -16.11 9.04 -17.06
C ALA A 131 -16.22 9.49 -15.59
N LEU A 132 -15.29 9.09 -14.72
CA LEU A 132 -15.30 9.46 -13.29
C LEU A 132 -14.87 10.89 -13.00
N TYR A 133 -13.87 11.40 -13.72
CA TYR A 133 -13.16 12.63 -13.36
C TYR A 133 -13.31 13.76 -14.37
N ILE A 134 -13.74 13.47 -15.61
CA ILE A 134 -13.84 14.47 -16.69
C ILE A 134 -15.31 14.75 -17.03
N CYS A 135 -16.19 13.76 -16.96
CA CYS A 135 -17.62 13.92 -17.25
C CYS A 135 -18.41 14.24 -15.97
N ALA A 136 -19.04 15.42 -15.90
CA ALA A 136 -19.92 15.78 -14.79
C ALA A 136 -21.26 15.01 -14.87
N PRO A 137 -21.69 14.31 -13.80
CA PRO A 137 -22.99 13.61 -13.78
C PRO A 137 -24.15 14.61 -13.70
N ILE A 138 -25.14 14.49 -14.60
CA ILE A 138 -26.45 15.16 -14.46
C ILE A 138 -27.51 14.07 -14.28
N GLU A 139 -28.21 14.08 -13.14
CA GLU A 139 -29.34 13.19 -12.90
C GLU A 139 -30.55 13.64 -13.74
N ASP A 140 -31.10 12.75 -14.58
CA ASP A 140 -32.32 13.03 -15.34
C ASP A 140 -33.56 12.50 -14.58
N PRO A 141 -34.52 13.36 -14.18
CA PRO A 141 -35.72 12.96 -13.45
C PRO A 141 -36.67 12.03 -14.21
N LYS A 142 -36.52 11.86 -15.54
CA LYS A 142 -37.54 11.19 -16.37
C LYS A 142 -37.24 9.74 -16.76
N THR A 143 -36.01 9.25 -16.62
CA THR A 143 -35.61 7.91 -17.13
C THR A 143 -34.85 7.04 -16.15
N GLY A 144 -34.52 7.51 -14.93
CA GLY A 144 -33.69 6.74 -13.98
C GLY A 144 -32.29 6.39 -14.52
N GLY A 145 -31.87 7.09 -15.58
CA GLY A 145 -30.56 7.02 -16.21
C GLY A 145 -29.89 8.38 -16.09
N GLN A 146 -28.60 8.38 -15.77
CA GLN A 146 -27.78 9.58 -15.71
C GLN A 146 -27.42 10.04 -17.14
N LYS A 147 -27.48 11.34 -17.40
CA LYS A 147 -27.06 11.98 -18.66
C LYS A 147 -25.81 12.82 -18.40
N TYR A 148 -24.93 12.98 -19.41
CA TYR A 148 -23.61 13.63 -19.24
C TYR A 148 -23.22 14.48 -20.43
N ILE A 149 -22.72 15.70 -20.18
CA ILE A 149 -22.19 16.62 -21.19
C ILE A 149 -20.80 16.16 -21.64
N GLU A 150 -20.65 15.80 -22.92
CA GLU A 150 -19.32 15.78 -23.55
C GLU A 150 -18.83 17.23 -23.66
N ASN A 151 -17.77 17.56 -22.92
CA ASN A 151 -16.99 18.75 -23.21
C ASN A 151 -16.16 18.47 -24.46
N GLY A 152 -16.83 18.57 -25.62
CA GLY A 152 -16.15 18.76 -26.89
C GLY A 152 -15.29 20.02 -26.84
N ASP A 153 -14.31 20.04 -27.75
CA ASP A 153 -13.27 21.05 -27.92
C ASP A 153 -13.72 22.47 -27.51
N SER A 154 -12.88 23.14 -26.74
CA SER A 154 -13.18 24.43 -26.10
C SER A 154 -13.09 25.55 -27.12
N THR A 155 -14.03 25.57 -28.07
CA THR A 155 -14.31 26.74 -28.91
C THR A 155 -15.33 27.62 -28.18
N PRO A 156 -15.20 28.95 -28.22
CA PRO A 156 -16.22 29.83 -27.69
C PRO A 156 -17.46 29.73 -28.59
N GLU A 157 -18.51 29.08 -28.07
CA GLU A 157 -19.78 28.90 -28.77
C GLU A 157 -20.83 29.88 -28.22
N SER A 158 -21.75 30.32 -29.08
CA SER A 158 -22.84 31.23 -28.69
C SER A 158 -23.79 30.58 -27.67
N SER A 159 -24.41 31.37 -26.78
CA SER A 159 -25.32 30.91 -25.72
C SER A 159 -26.51 30.09 -26.23
N GLU A 160 -26.94 30.32 -27.48
CA GLU A 160 -27.98 29.54 -28.16
C GLU A 160 -27.51 28.12 -28.53
N TRP A 161 -26.23 27.94 -28.88
CA TRP A 161 -25.67 26.63 -29.25
C TRP A 161 -25.39 25.76 -28.03
N ALA A 162 -24.97 26.38 -26.92
CA ALA A 162 -24.85 25.74 -25.61
C ALA A 162 -26.21 25.20 -25.12
N ALA A 163 -27.29 25.98 -25.27
CA ALA A 163 -28.66 25.56 -24.94
C ALA A 163 -29.21 24.46 -25.86
N SER A 164 -28.63 24.29 -27.05
CA SER A 164 -29.05 23.33 -28.08
C SER A 164 -28.31 21.99 -28.01
N ARG A 165 -27.32 21.82 -27.12
CA ARG A 165 -26.55 20.57 -27.01
C ARG A 165 -27.49 19.39 -26.75
N LYS A 166 -27.63 18.51 -27.74
CA LYS A 166 -28.20 17.17 -27.55
C LYS A 166 -27.16 16.29 -26.89
N VAL A 167 -27.09 16.44 -25.58
CA VAL A 167 -26.26 15.67 -24.68
C VAL A 167 -26.75 14.21 -24.68
N THR A 168 -26.04 13.31 -25.36
CA THR A 168 -26.51 11.93 -25.53
C THR A 168 -25.38 10.89 -25.60
N THR A 169 -24.54 10.82 -24.56
CA THR A 169 -23.75 9.61 -24.30
C THR A 169 -24.33 8.92 -23.07
N THR A 170 -25.21 7.93 -23.32
CA THR A 170 -25.75 7.06 -22.27
C THR A 170 -24.72 5.99 -21.96
N PHE A 171 -24.15 6.00 -20.76
CA PHE A 171 -23.28 4.93 -20.33
C PHE A 171 -24.08 3.66 -20.07
N SER A 172 -23.56 2.52 -20.53
CA SER A 172 -24.16 1.21 -20.26
C SER A 172 -24.13 0.93 -18.76
N LYS A 173 -25.24 0.41 -18.24
CA LYS A 173 -25.30 -0.13 -16.88
C LYS A 173 -24.88 -1.60 -16.91
N VAL A 174 -24.15 -2.01 -15.89
CA VAL A 174 -23.61 -3.36 -15.72
C VAL A 174 -24.07 -3.91 -14.37
N GLN A 175 -24.42 -5.20 -14.34
CA GLN A 175 -24.91 -5.86 -13.14
C GLN A 175 -23.74 -6.34 -12.26
N CYS A 176 -23.79 -6.02 -10.97
CA CYS A 176 -22.82 -6.49 -9.99
C CYS A 176 -23.01 -7.99 -9.69
N ALA A 177 -21.92 -8.77 -9.72
CA ALA A 177 -21.95 -10.20 -9.45
C ALA A 177 -22.28 -10.56 -7.98
N ALA A 178 -22.08 -9.63 -7.04
CA ALA A 178 -22.32 -9.87 -5.61
C ALA A 178 -23.73 -9.45 -5.17
N CYS A 179 -24.11 -8.19 -5.39
CA CYS A 179 -25.41 -7.66 -4.94
C CYS A 179 -26.51 -7.75 -6.01
N GLN A 180 -26.18 -8.14 -7.25
CA GLN A 180 -27.12 -8.23 -8.39
C GLN A 180 -27.80 -6.92 -8.80
N GLU A 181 -27.34 -5.77 -8.28
CA GLU A 181 -27.81 -4.44 -8.67
C GLU A 181 -27.04 -3.90 -9.89
N ASN A 182 -27.66 -2.95 -10.61
CA ASN A 182 -27.10 -2.34 -11.82
C ASN A 182 -26.42 -1.01 -11.53
N PHE A 183 -25.16 -0.88 -11.94
CA PHE A 183 -24.35 0.32 -11.75
C PHE A 183 -23.83 0.82 -13.10
N PRO A 184 -23.48 2.12 -13.23
CA PRO A 184 -22.77 2.61 -14.41
C PRO A 184 -21.45 1.85 -14.62
N PHE A 185 -21.04 1.60 -15.87
CA PHE A 185 -19.80 0.84 -16.17
C PHE A 185 -18.54 1.41 -15.48
N TYR A 186 -18.47 2.73 -15.29
CA TYR A 186 -17.34 3.40 -14.65
C TYR A 186 -17.32 3.26 -13.12
N ASP A 187 -18.43 2.78 -12.54
CA ASP A 187 -18.58 2.50 -11.12
C ASP A 187 -18.49 1.00 -10.79
N THR A 188 -18.17 0.17 -11.79
CA THR A 188 -17.90 -1.26 -11.62
C THR A 188 -16.47 -1.63 -11.96
N ALA A 189 -15.92 -2.57 -11.19
CA ALA A 189 -14.61 -3.14 -11.41
C ALA A 189 -14.76 -4.51 -12.10
N ARG A 190 -14.11 -4.66 -13.25
CA ARG A 190 -14.02 -5.93 -13.95
C ARG A 190 -12.87 -6.75 -13.37
N VAL A 191 -13.17 -7.95 -12.89
CA VAL A 191 -12.16 -8.89 -12.38
C VAL A 191 -11.69 -9.84 -13.49
N PRO A 192 -10.55 -10.56 -13.35
CA PRO A 192 -9.96 -11.36 -14.43
C PRO A 192 -10.89 -12.42 -15.05
N CYS A 193 -11.85 -12.93 -14.28
CA CYS A 193 -12.84 -13.90 -14.76
C CYS A 193 -13.99 -13.26 -15.56
N GLY A 194 -13.98 -11.95 -15.76
CA GLY A 194 -14.99 -11.18 -16.52
C GLY A 194 -16.19 -10.69 -15.71
N HIS A 195 -16.32 -11.11 -14.44
CA HIS A 195 -17.37 -10.59 -13.56
C HIS A 195 -17.13 -9.12 -13.19
N GLU A 196 -18.21 -8.41 -12.88
CA GLU A 196 -18.21 -6.99 -12.56
C GLU A 196 -18.68 -6.80 -11.12
N TYR A 197 -17.97 -5.98 -10.35
CA TYR A 197 -18.27 -5.70 -8.95
C TYR A 197 -18.45 -4.20 -8.75
N CYS A 198 -19.54 -3.79 -8.09
CA CYS A 198 -19.66 -2.41 -7.65
C CYS A 198 -18.61 -2.06 -6.58
N ARG A 199 -18.33 -0.77 -6.41
CA ARG A 199 -17.31 -0.28 -5.46
C ARG A 199 -17.50 -0.80 -4.03
N THR A 200 -18.72 -0.91 -3.55
CA THR A 200 -19.02 -1.34 -2.18
C THR A 200 -18.70 -2.82 -2.00
N CYS A 201 -19.29 -3.69 -2.82
CA CYS A 201 -19.05 -5.13 -2.75
C CYS A 201 -17.58 -5.49 -2.96
N LEU A 202 -16.87 -4.77 -3.85
CA LEU A 202 -15.44 -4.99 -4.04
C LEU A 202 -14.62 -4.62 -2.80
N LYS A 203 -14.91 -3.48 -2.16
CA LYS A 203 -14.24 -3.10 -0.90
C LYS A 203 -14.50 -4.11 0.20
N ASP A 204 -15.73 -4.62 0.30
CA ASP A 204 -16.09 -5.60 1.33
C ASP A 204 -15.40 -6.94 1.08
N LEU A 205 -15.25 -7.36 -0.17
CA LEU A 205 -14.46 -8.54 -0.53
C LEU A 205 -12.99 -8.40 -0.08
N PHE A 206 -12.37 -7.24 -0.33
CA PHE A 206 -11.01 -6.98 0.11
C PHE A 206 -10.90 -6.94 1.64
N ARG A 207 -11.83 -6.27 2.34
CA ARG A 207 -11.87 -6.24 3.81
C ARG A 207 -11.98 -7.64 4.40
N ALA A 208 -12.89 -8.47 3.87
CA ALA A 208 -13.05 -9.85 4.30
C ALA A 208 -11.75 -10.65 4.13
N SER A 209 -11.05 -10.49 3.01
CA SER A 209 -9.76 -11.15 2.77
C SER A 209 -8.64 -10.70 3.73
N ILE A 210 -8.69 -9.46 4.22
CA ILE A 210 -7.70 -8.96 5.19
C ILE A 210 -7.96 -9.56 6.58
N THR A 211 -9.24 -9.70 6.95
CA THR A 211 -9.64 -10.19 8.28
C THR A 211 -9.53 -11.72 8.39
N ASP A 212 -9.82 -12.47 7.33
CA ASP A 212 -9.84 -13.93 7.33
C ASP A 212 -8.75 -14.52 6.42
N ASP A 213 -7.79 -15.25 7.03
CA ASP A 213 -6.68 -15.92 6.34
C ASP A 213 -7.19 -16.93 5.28
N SER A 214 -8.35 -17.56 5.52
CA SER A 214 -8.94 -18.52 4.56
C SER A 214 -9.46 -17.88 3.28
N LEU A 215 -9.81 -16.58 3.34
CA LEU A 215 -10.31 -15.79 2.22
C LEU A 215 -9.19 -15.02 1.50
N PHE A 216 -7.95 -15.13 1.97
CA PHE A 216 -6.81 -14.50 1.35
C PHE A 216 -6.16 -15.41 0.28
N PRO A 217 -5.72 -14.87 -0.86
CA PRO A 217 -6.05 -13.56 -1.42
C PRO A 217 -7.51 -13.50 -1.94
N PRO A 218 -8.09 -12.30 -2.17
CA PRO A 218 -9.43 -12.14 -2.70
C PRO A 218 -9.54 -12.79 -4.09
N LYS A 219 -10.57 -13.63 -4.25
CA LYS A 219 -10.78 -14.44 -5.45
C LYS A 219 -12.20 -14.29 -5.97
N CYS A 220 -12.35 -14.38 -7.29
CA CYS A 220 -13.64 -14.61 -7.94
C CYS A 220 -13.47 -15.79 -8.91
N CYS A 221 -14.41 -16.74 -8.89
CA CYS A 221 -14.33 -17.95 -9.74
C CYS A 221 -13.00 -18.70 -9.62
N ARG A 222 -12.41 -18.72 -8.41
CA ARG A 222 -11.08 -19.28 -8.09
C ARG A 222 -9.89 -18.56 -8.74
N GLN A 223 -10.12 -17.46 -9.44
CA GLN A 223 -9.06 -16.59 -9.94
C GLN A 223 -8.78 -15.49 -8.92
N THR A 224 -7.51 -15.26 -8.62
CA THR A 224 -7.08 -14.17 -7.73
C THR A 224 -7.36 -12.84 -8.41
N ILE A 225 -7.77 -11.83 -7.63
CA ILE A 225 -8.04 -10.48 -8.14
C ILE A 225 -6.79 -9.62 -7.89
N PRO A 226 -6.03 -9.23 -8.93
CA PRO A 226 -4.86 -8.38 -8.75
C PRO A 226 -5.27 -6.99 -8.29
N THR A 227 -4.68 -6.50 -7.20
CA THR A 227 -5.01 -5.18 -6.63
C THR A 227 -4.82 -4.04 -7.63
N GLY A 228 -3.83 -4.15 -8.54
CA GLY A 228 -3.60 -3.17 -9.60
C GLY A 228 -4.81 -2.99 -10.52
N SER A 229 -5.41 -4.09 -10.97
CA SER A 229 -6.54 -4.09 -11.92
C SER A 229 -7.81 -3.42 -11.39
N VAL A 230 -7.96 -3.36 -10.06
CA VAL A 230 -9.14 -2.80 -9.40
C VAL A 230 -8.84 -1.55 -8.57
N ARG A 231 -7.62 -0.99 -8.68
CA ARG A 231 -7.11 0.07 -7.81
C ARG A 231 -8.00 1.31 -7.79
N ILE A 232 -8.55 1.70 -8.94
CA ILE A 232 -9.40 2.90 -9.10
C ILE A 232 -10.73 2.83 -8.32
N HIS A 233 -11.10 1.63 -7.84
CA HIS A 233 -12.32 1.38 -7.10
C HIS A 233 -12.09 1.20 -5.59
N LEU A 234 -10.83 1.09 -5.16
CA LEU A 234 -10.44 0.90 -3.76
C LEU A 234 -9.94 2.21 -3.14
N THR A 235 -10.06 2.35 -1.82
CA THR A 235 -9.47 3.50 -1.10
C THR A 235 -7.98 3.25 -0.87
N GLY A 236 -7.19 4.33 -0.82
CA GLY A 236 -5.75 4.24 -0.53
C GLY A 236 -5.46 3.50 0.78
N ASP A 237 -6.26 3.74 1.82
CA ASP A 237 -6.13 3.07 3.12
C ASP A 237 -6.35 1.57 3.04
N LEU A 238 -7.39 1.14 2.32
CA LEU A 238 -7.71 -0.28 2.17
C LEU A 238 -6.59 -1.01 1.42
N VAL A 239 -6.01 -0.38 0.40
CA VAL A 239 -4.90 -1.00 -0.33
C VAL A 239 -3.64 -1.08 0.52
N ARG A 240 -3.31 -0.03 1.29
CA ARG A 240 -2.18 -0.09 2.23
C ARG A 240 -2.32 -1.22 3.24
N GLN A 241 -3.52 -1.40 3.79
CA GLN A 241 -3.82 -2.51 4.70
C GLN A 241 -3.67 -3.86 4.01
N TYR A 242 -4.20 -4.00 2.79
CA TYR A 242 -4.05 -5.21 1.99
C TYR A 242 -2.59 -5.56 1.71
N GLU A 243 -1.78 -4.60 1.28
CA GLU A 243 -0.35 -4.79 0.98
C GLU A 243 0.44 -5.18 2.23
N ALA A 244 0.16 -4.55 3.38
CA ALA A 244 0.77 -4.93 4.65
C ALA A 244 0.40 -6.37 5.04
N LYS A 245 -0.88 -6.74 4.87
CA LYS A 245 -1.37 -8.10 5.16
C LYS A 245 -0.83 -9.14 4.17
N LYS A 246 -0.64 -8.77 2.92
CA LYS A 246 -0.02 -9.62 1.89
C LYS A 246 1.39 -10.05 2.31
N ILE A 247 2.21 -9.11 2.75
CA ILE A 247 3.58 -9.42 3.25
C ILE A 247 3.51 -10.38 4.44
N GLU A 248 2.58 -10.14 5.36
CA GLU A 248 2.35 -11.04 6.50
C GLU A 248 2.02 -12.47 6.03
N TYR A 249 1.05 -12.63 5.13
CA TYR A 249 0.61 -13.95 4.66
C TYR A 249 1.60 -14.67 3.73
N GLU A 250 2.40 -13.93 2.97
CA GLU A 250 3.46 -14.50 2.13
C GLU A 250 4.71 -14.90 2.95
N THR A 251 4.84 -14.40 4.17
CA THR A 251 5.93 -14.80 5.08
C THR A 251 5.67 -16.20 5.63
N LYS A 252 6.57 -17.15 5.36
CA LYS A 252 6.44 -18.55 5.81
C LYS A 252 6.45 -18.71 7.34
N ASP A 253 7.47 -18.17 8.00
CA ASP A 253 7.65 -18.28 9.46
C ASP A 253 7.26 -16.98 10.18
N ARG A 254 5.95 -16.66 10.09
CA ARG A 254 5.37 -15.44 10.69
C ARG A 254 5.75 -15.33 12.17
N THR A 255 6.20 -14.15 12.56
CA THR A 255 6.51 -13.83 13.96
C THR A 255 5.67 -12.64 14.37
N TYR A 256 4.91 -12.82 15.45
CA TYR A 256 4.08 -11.78 16.04
C TYR A 256 4.69 -11.33 17.36
N CYS A 257 4.42 -10.09 17.76
CA CYS A 257 4.81 -9.61 19.07
C CYS A 257 4.22 -10.49 20.17
N SER A 258 5.07 -10.97 21.08
CA SER A 258 4.67 -11.76 22.25
C SER A 258 3.77 -11.01 23.24
N ASN A 259 3.72 -9.68 23.18
CA ASN A 259 2.78 -8.89 23.94
C ASN A 259 1.37 -9.04 23.33
N VAL A 260 0.48 -9.74 24.05
CA VAL A 260 -0.90 -10.02 23.60
C VAL A 260 -1.69 -8.76 23.24
N LEU A 261 -1.47 -7.65 23.96
CA LEU A 261 -2.15 -6.38 23.66
C LEU A 261 -1.65 -5.72 22.37
N CYS A 262 -0.41 -6.03 21.95
CA CYS A 262 0.16 -5.53 20.71
C CYS A 262 -0.12 -6.50 19.55
N SER A 263 0.32 -7.76 19.69
CA SER A 263 0.19 -8.84 18.71
C SER A 263 0.53 -8.45 17.26
N ALA A 264 1.32 -7.39 17.08
CA ALA A 264 1.66 -6.88 15.77
C ALA A 264 2.59 -7.85 15.04
N PHE A 265 2.37 -8.03 13.73
CA PHE A 265 3.27 -8.78 12.88
C PHE A 265 4.64 -8.08 12.79
N ILE A 266 5.72 -8.84 12.97
CA ILE A 266 7.10 -8.36 12.90
C ILE A 266 7.70 -8.86 11.59
N ARG A 267 8.09 -7.92 10.72
CA ARG A 267 8.74 -8.23 9.44
C ARG A 267 10.14 -8.80 9.65
N VAL A 268 10.62 -9.54 8.64
CA VAL A 268 11.93 -10.21 8.65
C VAL A 268 13.08 -9.22 8.85
N GLU A 269 12.94 -7.99 8.35
CA GLU A 269 13.97 -6.94 8.53
C GLU A 269 14.20 -6.55 10.00
N ASN A 270 13.21 -6.78 10.87
CA ASN A 270 13.30 -6.46 12.30
C ASN A 270 13.67 -7.70 13.15
N ILE A 271 14.22 -8.73 12.51
CA ILE A 271 14.65 -9.97 13.15
C ILE A 271 16.17 -10.06 13.07
N GLU A 272 16.82 -10.06 14.23
CA GLU A 272 18.27 -10.22 14.36
C GLU A 272 18.58 -11.30 15.39
N ASN A 273 19.49 -12.23 15.06
CA ASN A 273 19.94 -13.30 15.97
C ASN A 273 18.77 -14.03 16.68
N GLU A 274 17.75 -14.43 15.92
CA GLU A 274 16.55 -15.13 16.42
C GLU A 274 15.70 -14.33 17.43
N LYS A 275 15.88 -13.01 17.44
CA LYS A 275 15.12 -12.07 18.24
C LYS A 275 14.40 -11.08 17.33
N ALA A 276 13.08 -11.09 17.39
CA ALA A 276 12.21 -10.21 16.67
C ALA A 276 11.87 -8.99 17.52
N THR A 277 12.27 -7.80 17.09
CA THR A 277 11.99 -6.55 17.80
C THR A 277 10.71 -5.92 17.27
N CYS A 278 9.74 -5.66 18.13
CA CYS A 278 8.48 -5.05 17.71
C CYS A 278 8.65 -3.55 17.40
N PRO A 279 8.29 -3.05 16.21
CA PRO A 279 8.40 -1.63 15.87
C PRO A 279 7.37 -0.75 16.60
N VAL A 280 6.31 -1.34 17.18
CA VAL A 280 5.22 -0.60 17.83
C VAL A 280 5.47 -0.42 19.32
N CYS A 281 5.76 -1.51 20.04
CA CYS A 281 5.91 -1.50 21.49
C CYS A 281 7.31 -1.86 21.98
N THR A 282 8.29 -1.98 21.07
CA THR A 282 9.73 -2.27 21.32
C THR A 282 10.04 -3.57 22.05
N GLU A 283 9.03 -4.36 22.40
CA GLU A 283 9.19 -5.66 23.05
C GLU A 283 9.87 -6.65 22.10
N VAL A 284 10.78 -7.45 22.66
CA VAL A 284 11.56 -8.45 21.91
C VAL A 284 10.95 -9.83 22.09
N THR A 285 10.72 -10.52 20.97
CA THR A 285 10.10 -11.84 20.89
C THR A 285 11.11 -12.85 20.37
N CYS A 286 11.20 -14.03 20.97
CA CYS A 286 12.02 -15.13 20.45
C CYS A 286 11.35 -15.72 19.19
N THR A 287 12.07 -15.84 18.08
CA THR A 287 11.50 -16.37 16.83
C THR A 287 11.26 -17.88 16.88
N MET A 288 11.94 -18.59 17.78
CA MET A 288 11.86 -20.06 17.93
C MET A 288 10.62 -20.47 18.73
N CYS A 289 10.45 -19.96 19.94
CA CYS A 289 9.30 -20.30 20.79
C CYS A 289 8.11 -19.33 20.67
N LYS A 290 8.26 -18.24 19.89
CA LYS A 290 7.26 -17.15 19.73
C LYS A 290 6.84 -16.46 21.03
N ALA A 291 7.55 -16.71 22.14
CA ALA A 291 7.32 -16.09 23.44
C ALA A 291 8.25 -14.88 23.66
N LYS A 292 8.08 -14.21 24.81
CA LYS A 292 8.95 -13.10 25.23
C LYS A 292 10.42 -13.54 25.21
N ALA A 293 11.30 -12.67 24.72
CA ALA A 293 12.72 -12.98 24.65
C ALA A 293 13.28 -13.38 26.02
N HIS A 294 14.08 -14.44 26.03
CA HIS A 294 14.71 -15.00 27.21
C HIS A 294 16.24 -14.99 27.09
N THR A 295 16.91 -15.08 28.23
CA THR A 295 18.36 -15.21 28.31
C THR A 295 18.74 -16.69 28.41
N GLY A 296 19.61 -17.15 27.52
CA GLY A 296 20.02 -18.55 27.42
C GLY A 296 19.24 -19.34 26.37
N ASP A 297 19.44 -20.64 26.42
CA ASP A 297 18.94 -21.60 25.43
C ASP A 297 17.41 -21.62 25.35
N CYS A 298 16.87 -21.71 24.14
CA CYS A 298 15.42 -21.81 23.95
C CYS A 298 14.94 -23.23 24.26
N PRO A 299 13.95 -23.42 25.14
CA PRO A 299 13.43 -24.76 25.44
C PRO A 299 12.71 -25.41 24.25
N ALA A 300 12.33 -24.63 23.24
CA ALA A 300 11.72 -25.12 21.99
C ALA A 300 12.76 -25.41 20.89
N ASP A 301 14.06 -25.20 21.15
CA ASP A 301 15.12 -25.50 20.20
C ASP A 301 15.40 -27.02 20.17
N THR A 302 14.70 -27.70 19.27
CA THR A 302 14.83 -29.16 19.05
C THR A 302 16.24 -29.56 18.61
N ALA A 303 16.94 -28.72 17.84
CA ALA A 303 18.30 -29.01 17.38
C ALA A 303 19.27 -28.98 18.56
N LEU A 304 19.14 -27.99 19.44
CA LEU A 304 19.92 -27.93 20.66
C LEU A 304 19.60 -29.10 21.60
N GLN A 305 18.33 -29.48 21.76
CA GLN A 305 17.96 -30.64 22.59
C GLN A 305 18.64 -31.92 22.09
N LEU A 306 18.61 -32.19 20.78
CA LEU A 306 19.31 -33.35 20.19
C LEU A 306 20.81 -33.35 20.47
N VAL A 307 21.45 -32.18 20.42
CA VAL A 307 22.88 -32.01 20.75
C VAL A 307 23.12 -32.29 22.23
N LEU A 308 22.21 -31.88 23.12
CA LEU A 308 22.31 -32.13 24.55
C LEU A 308 22.06 -33.60 24.91
N ASP A 309 21.14 -34.27 24.21
CA ASP A 309 20.90 -35.70 24.39
C ASP A 309 22.12 -36.51 23.94
N THR A 310 22.67 -36.19 22.77
CA THR A 310 23.93 -36.78 22.28
C THR A 310 25.09 -36.54 23.26
N ALA A 311 25.16 -35.34 23.85
CA ALA A 311 26.16 -35.04 24.86
C ALA A 311 26.01 -35.91 26.11
N ASN A 312 24.78 -36.09 26.60
CA ASN A 312 24.51 -36.95 27.75
C ASN A 312 24.89 -38.41 27.49
N GLU A 313 24.59 -38.95 26.31
CA GLU A 313 24.95 -40.31 25.91
C GLU A 313 26.47 -40.53 25.89
N ASN A 314 27.23 -39.51 25.47
CA ASN A 314 28.70 -39.56 25.41
C ASN A 314 29.37 -39.06 26.70
N GLY A 315 28.61 -38.76 27.76
CA GLY A 315 29.15 -38.26 29.04
C GLY A 315 29.73 -36.84 28.99
N TRP A 316 29.45 -36.08 27.93
CA TRP A 316 29.86 -34.69 27.80
C TRP A 316 29.01 -33.78 28.69
N GLN A 317 29.64 -32.83 29.36
CA GLN A 317 28.97 -31.87 30.24
C GLN A 317 29.03 -30.47 29.66
N ARG A 318 28.06 -29.61 30.01
CA ARG A 318 28.13 -28.19 29.68
C ARG A 318 28.92 -27.43 30.74
N CYS A 319 29.86 -26.60 30.30
CA CYS A 319 30.54 -25.67 31.20
C CYS A 319 29.54 -24.64 31.78
N TYR A 320 29.55 -24.44 33.10
CA TYR A 320 28.65 -23.51 33.81
C TYR A 320 28.80 -22.05 33.39
N GLY A 321 29.99 -21.63 32.94
CA GLY A 321 30.27 -20.25 32.56
C GLY A 321 29.94 -19.91 31.10
N CYS A 322 30.37 -20.77 30.16
CA CYS A 322 30.27 -20.49 28.72
C CYS A 322 29.29 -21.40 27.96
N ARG A 323 28.67 -22.37 28.65
CA ARG A 323 27.69 -23.35 28.12
C ARG A 323 28.15 -24.21 26.94
N ARG A 324 29.44 -24.23 26.62
CA ARG A 324 30.04 -25.16 25.63
C ARG A 324 30.11 -26.59 26.20
N LEU A 325 30.05 -27.58 25.31
CA LEU A 325 30.20 -28.99 25.65
C LEU A 325 31.68 -29.35 25.85
N VAL A 326 31.95 -30.06 26.95
CA VAL A 326 33.29 -30.54 27.33
C VAL A 326 33.21 -32.03 27.67
N GLU A 327 34.23 -32.77 27.26
CA GLU A 327 34.40 -34.17 27.63
C GLU A 327 35.22 -34.26 28.93
N LEU A 328 34.77 -35.08 29.88
CA LEU A 328 35.48 -35.33 31.14
C LEU A 328 36.30 -36.61 31.04
N ASP A 329 37.62 -36.46 30.86
CA ASP A 329 38.50 -37.63 30.71
C ASP A 329 38.83 -38.35 32.03
N ILE A 330 38.69 -37.69 33.21
CA ILE A 330 39.11 -38.28 34.52
C ILE A 330 38.24 -37.80 35.70
N GLY A 331 37.65 -38.73 36.45
CA GLY A 331 36.73 -38.45 37.57
C GLY A 331 37.40 -38.14 38.91
N TYR A 332 37.32 -36.90 39.36
CA TYR A 332 37.37 -36.55 40.79
C TYR A 332 36.26 -35.56 41.12
N ALA A 333 35.31 -35.98 41.97
CA ALA A 333 34.23 -35.14 42.47
C ALA A 333 34.76 -34.20 43.57
N LEU A 334 34.97 -32.92 43.24
CA LEU A 334 35.14 -31.87 44.24
C LEU A 334 33.78 -31.25 44.55
N VAL A 335 33.15 -31.72 45.63
CA VAL A 335 32.05 -31.02 46.29
C VAL A 335 32.67 -29.80 47.00
N GLY A 336 32.65 -28.64 46.35
CA GLY A 336 33.16 -27.38 46.89
C GLY A 336 32.05 -26.36 47.11
N GLN A 337 31.68 -26.15 48.38
CA GLN A 337 30.90 -24.98 48.81
C GLN A 337 31.67 -23.70 48.45
N ASN A 338 30.95 -22.72 47.88
CA ASN A 338 31.29 -21.30 47.73
C ASN A 338 32.72 -20.86 48.13
N SER A 339 33.67 -20.91 47.19
CA SER A 339 34.78 -19.95 47.13
C SER A 339 35.47 -20.03 45.77
N ALA A 340 35.59 -18.88 45.09
CA ALA A 340 36.24 -18.76 43.80
C ALA A 340 37.77 -18.94 43.92
N THR A 341 38.31 -19.91 43.18
CA THR A 341 39.71 -19.95 42.73
C THR A 341 39.76 -20.40 41.26
N PRO A 342 40.64 -19.81 40.42
CA PRO A 342 40.73 -20.19 39.02
C PRO A 342 41.58 -21.46 38.88
N VAL A 343 40.97 -22.54 38.36
CA VAL A 343 41.67 -23.78 38.00
C VAL A 343 42.08 -23.70 36.52
N PRO A 344 43.30 -24.14 36.13
CA PRO A 344 43.70 -24.13 34.74
C PRO A 344 42.97 -25.21 33.94
N ASP A 345 42.65 -24.85 32.71
CA ASP A 345 42.03 -25.63 31.64
C ASP A 345 42.51 -27.09 31.58
N ALA A 346 41.64 -28.04 31.95
CA ALA A 346 41.93 -29.49 31.88
C ALA A 346 40.78 -30.28 31.22
N GLY A 347 40.07 -29.65 30.28
CA GLY A 347 39.05 -30.32 29.46
C GLY A 347 39.38 -30.16 27.97
N ARG A 348 39.22 -31.24 27.20
CA ARG A 348 39.29 -31.15 25.73
C ARG A 348 37.97 -30.57 25.23
N LEU A 349 38.01 -29.42 24.56
CA LEU A 349 36.84 -28.87 23.87
C LEU A 349 36.45 -29.81 22.74
N VAL A 350 35.22 -30.31 22.75
CA VAL A 350 34.68 -31.14 21.67
C VAL A 350 34.13 -30.21 20.59
N CYS A 351 34.73 -30.26 19.39
CA CYS A 351 34.23 -29.52 18.24
C CYS A 351 33.01 -30.24 17.62
N VAL A 352 31.80 -29.83 18.03
CA VAL A 352 30.58 -30.20 17.32
C VAL A 352 30.51 -29.36 16.05
N HIS A 353 30.85 -29.96 14.91
CA HIS A 353 30.78 -29.30 13.60
C HIS A 353 29.31 -29.12 13.20
N SER A 354 28.70 -28.00 13.59
CA SER A 354 27.44 -27.54 13.03
C SER A 354 27.72 -26.69 11.78
N GLY A 355 27.66 -27.34 10.61
CA GLY A 355 27.87 -26.63 9.36
C GLY A 355 28.19 -27.53 8.18
N THR A 356 27.23 -28.35 7.74
CA THR A 356 27.19 -28.77 6.34
C THR A 356 25.94 -28.21 5.69
N ARG A 357 26.18 -27.18 4.88
CA ARG A 357 25.30 -26.74 3.81
C ARG A 357 25.07 -27.96 2.91
N ILE A 358 23.82 -28.41 2.80
CA ILE A 358 23.45 -29.48 1.87
C ILE A 358 23.46 -28.86 0.48
N ASP A 359 24.59 -28.97 -0.22
CA ASP A 359 24.62 -28.89 -1.67
C ASP A 359 24.26 -30.28 -2.21
N TYR A 360 23.07 -30.40 -2.79
CA TYR A 360 22.66 -31.61 -3.49
C TYR A 360 23.55 -31.81 -4.72
N SER A 361 24.42 -32.82 -4.69
CA SER A 361 24.95 -33.42 -5.92
C SER A 361 24.02 -34.55 -6.37
N GLN A 362 23.63 -34.52 -7.65
CA GLN A 362 22.58 -35.33 -8.27
C GLN A 362 22.83 -36.85 -8.35
N GLU A 363 23.82 -37.41 -7.66
CA GLU A 363 24.24 -38.81 -7.88
C GLU A 363 23.81 -39.84 -6.82
N GLN A 364 23.09 -39.46 -5.75
CA GLN A 364 22.64 -40.43 -4.73
C GLN A 364 21.14 -40.79 -4.74
N ILE A 365 20.36 -40.32 -5.73
CA ILE A 365 18.92 -40.60 -5.86
C ILE A 365 18.60 -42.03 -6.39
N LYS A 366 19.58 -42.92 -6.58
CA LYS A 366 19.33 -44.26 -7.19
C LYS A 366 19.34 -45.47 -6.26
N SER A 367 19.46 -45.34 -4.94
CA SER A 367 19.53 -46.51 -4.03
C SER A 367 18.39 -46.69 -3.02
N LEU A 368 17.36 -45.84 -3.02
CA LEU A 368 16.23 -45.94 -2.08
C LEU A 368 14.84 -46.04 -2.75
N THR A 369 14.77 -46.68 -3.93
CA THR A 369 13.50 -47.14 -4.53
C THR A 369 13.31 -48.66 -4.46
N VAL A 370 14.09 -49.36 -3.62
CA VAL A 370 13.86 -50.78 -3.35
C VAL A 370 13.82 -50.98 -1.83
N SER A 371 12.61 -51.18 -1.32
CA SER A 371 12.21 -51.51 0.07
C SER A 371 11.57 -50.37 0.86
N LEU A 372 10.41 -49.89 0.39
CA LEU A 372 9.16 -49.73 1.15
C LEU A 372 8.03 -49.31 0.20
#